data_AF-A0A813DG95-F1
#
_entry.id   AF-A0A813DG95-F1
#
_cell.length_a   1.000
_cell.length_b   1.000
_cell.length_c   1.000
_cell.angle_alpha   90.00
_cell.angle_beta   90.00
_cell.angle_gamma   90.00
#
_symmetry.space_group_name_H-M   'P 1'
#
loop_
_entity.id
_entity.type
_entity.pdbx_description
1 polymer ?
#
loop_
_entity_poly.entity_id
_entity_poly.type
_entity_poly.pdbx_seq_one_letter_code
_entity_poly.pdbx_strand_id
1 'polypeptide(L)'
;MITTLELTSSLCLPELITSFKECGLTMLGAMLAVVALILGLVHVSLAIGSGPRLPAGRPRQQAGPHQFGSCMFRSRPEALFLQTLLPIKRCGVHPHWWYGANYAGWFASAAVVCAVCFPMLYNARPRRGWQATAMVLLAVLTFCASTRWMRSHIDLYVEGLNIYVWAPPRVLQFFAGMFFAQLAKELPEHLKSWPGWPGISDLCLGMAFVVVDTSDSAMPTLAEDWFLTPIFGLHALSCSLTESSLARPDKSGDLKRGYLDTLLSSHLLVDAAQYSFGEYILQSPVRLSITYLLQCLSMSLPAAFWIMQLASCWIAGMALTKFVENLVARVISSLLNARA
;
A
#
# COMPACT_ATOMS: atom_id res chain seq x y z
N MET A 1 26.50 -37.95 5.66
CA MET A 1 25.69 -37.26 6.68
C MET A 1 26.60 -36.20 7.30
N ILE A 2 26.33 -34.93 6.99
CA ILE A 2 26.96 -33.69 7.52
C ILE A 2 28.48 -33.54 7.35
N THR A 3 28.90 -33.02 6.19
CA THR A 3 30.16 -32.27 6.01
C THR A 3 30.02 -31.32 4.81
N THR A 4 29.28 -30.21 4.97
CA THR A 4 29.23 -29.10 3.99
C THR A 4 28.85 -27.80 4.72
N LEU A 5 29.72 -27.36 5.65
CA LEU A 5 29.52 -26.13 6.41
C LEU A 5 30.87 -25.41 6.62
N GLU A 6 31.66 -25.26 5.56
CA GLU A 6 32.91 -24.46 5.55
C GLU A 6 33.03 -23.54 4.32
N LEU A 7 31.94 -23.23 3.62
CA LEU A 7 32.00 -22.50 2.33
C LEU A 7 31.38 -21.09 2.32
N THR A 8 31.18 -20.44 3.48
CA THR A 8 30.58 -19.08 3.53
C THR A 8 31.31 -18.06 4.39
N SER A 9 32.53 -18.32 4.88
CA SER A 9 33.27 -17.35 5.71
C SER A 9 34.11 -16.33 4.93
N SER A 10 34.20 -16.42 3.59
CA SER A 10 35.03 -15.52 2.76
C SER A 10 34.24 -14.61 1.80
N LEU A 11 32.90 -14.60 1.84
CA LEU A 11 32.09 -13.78 0.93
C LEU A 11 31.96 -12.33 1.43
N CYS A 12 32.78 -11.44 0.86
CA CYS A 12 32.50 -10.03 0.53
C CYS A 12 31.79 -9.13 1.56
N LEU A 13 31.94 -9.33 2.87
CA LEU A 13 31.34 -8.41 3.86
C LEU A 13 31.76 -6.93 3.67
N PRO A 14 33.04 -6.59 3.36
CA PRO A 14 33.45 -5.19 3.18
C PRO A 14 32.85 -4.54 1.92
N GLU A 15 32.78 -5.29 0.81
CA GLU A 15 32.18 -4.84 -0.45
C GLU A 15 30.65 -4.71 -0.34
N LEU A 16 30.02 -5.57 0.47
CA LEU A 16 28.60 -5.50 0.78
C LEU A 16 28.28 -4.26 1.62
N ILE A 17 29.11 -3.95 2.62
CA ILE A 17 28.96 -2.74 3.45
C ILE A 17 29.15 -1.48 2.60
N THR A 18 30.09 -1.47 1.66
CA THR A 18 30.27 -0.32 0.75
C THR A 18 29.11 -0.18 -0.22
N SER A 19 28.66 -1.27 -0.85
CA SER A 19 27.48 -1.23 -1.72
C SER A 19 26.20 -0.82 -0.98
N PHE A 20 26.04 -1.24 0.28
CA PHE A 20 24.90 -0.84 1.12
C PHE A 20 24.99 0.62 1.56
N LYS A 21 26.20 1.12 1.88
CA LYS A 21 26.43 2.54 2.17
C LYS A 21 26.15 3.41 0.95
N GLU A 22 26.68 3.04 -0.22
CA GLU A 22 26.48 3.78 -1.47
C GLU A 22 25.00 3.77 -1.89
N CYS A 23 24.34 2.61 -1.83
CA CYS A 23 22.91 2.49 -2.16
C CYS A 23 22.04 3.22 -1.13
N GLY A 24 22.37 3.13 0.17
CA GLY A 24 21.65 3.83 1.24
C GLY A 24 21.80 5.35 1.18
N LEU A 25 23.01 5.86 0.90
CA LEU A 25 23.28 7.29 0.72
C LEU A 25 22.63 7.84 -0.55
N THR A 26 22.66 7.09 -1.66
CA THR A 26 21.98 7.50 -2.89
C THR A 26 20.46 7.43 -2.75
N MET A 27 19.91 6.44 -2.03
CA MET A 27 18.49 6.36 -1.69
C MET A 27 18.06 7.53 -0.80
N LEU A 28 18.78 7.79 0.29
CA LEU A 28 18.48 8.90 1.18
C LEU A 28 18.59 10.22 0.42
N GLY A 29 19.62 10.40 -0.40
CA GLY A 29 19.80 11.56 -1.27
C GLY A 29 18.65 11.74 -2.27
N ALA A 30 18.21 10.67 -2.94
CA ALA A 30 17.09 10.69 -3.87
C ALA A 30 15.77 11.01 -3.16
N MET A 31 15.51 10.41 -2.00
CA MET A 31 14.33 10.70 -1.19
C MET A 31 14.33 12.15 -0.70
N LEU A 32 15.47 12.66 -0.24
CA LEU A 32 15.62 14.07 0.15
C LEU A 32 15.47 15.01 -1.05
N ALA A 33 15.96 14.64 -2.23
CA ALA A 33 15.79 15.42 -3.46
C ALA A 33 14.32 15.46 -3.91
N VAL A 34 13.59 14.34 -3.85
CA VAL A 34 12.16 14.27 -4.15
C VAL A 34 11.36 15.08 -3.12
N VAL A 35 11.68 14.95 -1.83
CA VAL A 35 11.05 15.76 -0.77
C VAL A 35 11.33 17.25 -1.00
N ALA A 36 12.57 17.64 -1.32
CA ALA A 36 12.93 19.03 -1.61
C ALA A 36 12.21 19.57 -2.85
N LEU A 37 12.12 18.77 -3.92
CA LEU A 37 11.39 19.12 -5.13
C LEU A 37 9.91 19.36 -4.83
N ILE A 38 9.26 18.46 -4.09
CA ILE A 38 7.84 18.60 -3.77
C ILE A 38 7.60 19.75 -2.79
N LEU A 39 8.46 19.95 -1.79
CA LEU A 39 8.41 21.12 -0.91
C LEU A 39 8.58 22.43 -1.70
N GLY A 40 9.45 22.45 -2.70
CA GLY A 40 9.58 23.57 -3.65
C GLY A 40 8.30 23.84 -4.42
N LEU A 41 7.67 22.80 -4.98
CA LEU A 41 6.39 22.91 -5.71
C LEU A 41 5.24 23.40 -4.80
N VAL A 42 5.19 22.93 -3.55
CA VAL A 42 4.22 23.39 -2.55
C VAL A 42 4.45 24.86 -2.22
N HIS A 43 5.71 25.29 -2.05
CA HIS A 43 6.02 26.68 -1.72
C HIS A 43 5.65 27.64 -2.85
N VAL A 44 5.90 27.26 -4.11
CA VAL A 44 5.47 28.00 -5.31
C VAL A 44 3.95 28.09 -5.39
N SER A 45 3.24 26.99 -5.14
CA SER A 45 1.77 26.96 -5.16
C SER A 45 1.14 27.84 -4.08
N LEU A 46 1.76 27.90 -2.88
CA LEU A 46 1.34 28.80 -1.80
C LEU A 46 1.60 30.27 -2.15
N ALA A 47 2.72 30.58 -2.82
CA ALA A 47 3.04 31.93 -3.27
C ALA A 47 2.08 32.43 -4.37
N ILE A 48 1.63 31.54 -5.26
CA ILE A 48 0.63 31.86 -6.30
C ILE A 48 -0.78 32.00 -5.69
N GLY A 49 -1.08 31.25 -4.62
CA GLY A 49 -2.36 31.28 -3.91
C GLY A 49 -2.59 32.52 -3.03
N SER A 50 -1.56 33.30 -2.72
CA SER A 50 -1.68 34.60 -2.06
C SER A 50 -2.14 35.68 -3.04
N GLY A 51 -3.40 35.58 -3.49
CA GLY A 51 -4.08 36.68 -4.17
C GLY A 51 -4.18 37.94 -3.28
N PRO A 52 -4.46 39.11 -3.86
CA PRO A 52 -4.46 40.39 -3.17
C PRO A 52 -5.34 40.34 -1.92
N ARG A 53 -4.76 40.73 -0.77
CA ARG A 53 -5.42 40.78 0.53
C ARG A 53 -6.69 41.64 0.38
N LEU A 54 -7.86 41.02 0.56
CA LEU A 54 -9.11 41.77 0.68
C LEU A 54 -8.97 42.77 1.86
N PRO A 55 -9.44 44.02 1.70
CA PRO A 55 -9.23 45.07 2.68
C PRO A 55 -9.80 44.68 4.05
N ALA A 56 -8.97 44.89 5.07
CA ALA A 56 -9.25 44.62 6.47
C ALA A 56 -10.39 45.52 6.95
N GLY A 57 -11.61 44.98 7.03
CA GLY A 57 -12.77 45.82 7.37
C GLY A 57 -14.01 45.11 7.86
N ARG A 58 -13.95 43.85 8.35
CA ARG A 58 -15.09 43.25 9.05
C ARG A 58 -14.71 42.64 10.41
N PRO A 59 -15.48 42.95 11.47
CA PRO A 59 -15.24 42.41 12.80
C PRO A 59 -15.41 40.89 12.80
N ARG A 60 -14.56 40.20 13.56
CA ARG A 60 -14.62 38.75 13.83
C ARG A 60 -15.97 38.40 14.43
N GLN A 61 -16.88 37.88 13.61
CA GLN A 61 -18.01 37.09 14.12
C GLN A 61 -17.43 35.79 14.69
N GLN A 62 -17.76 35.51 15.96
CA GLN A 62 -17.51 34.24 16.60
C GLN A 62 -18.07 33.12 15.72
N ALA A 63 -17.20 32.21 15.30
CA ALA A 63 -17.56 31.09 14.45
C ALA A 63 -18.50 30.15 15.22
N GLY A 64 -19.79 30.25 14.91
CA GLY A 64 -20.79 29.29 15.37
C GLY A 64 -20.52 27.88 14.79
N PRO A 65 -21.11 26.83 15.39
CA PRO A 65 -20.89 25.42 15.05
C PRO A 65 -21.25 25.00 13.60
N HIS A 66 -21.64 25.92 12.72
CA HIS A 66 -21.96 25.66 11.31
C HIS A 66 -20.80 25.89 10.32
N GLN A 67 -19.60 26.31 10.75
CA GLN A 67 -18.45 26.46 9.84
C GLN A 67 -17.71 25.15 9.49
N PHE A 68 -18.11 24.01 10.04
CA PHE A 68 -17.43 22.73 9.84
C PHE A 68 -17.57 22.13 8.42
N GLY A 69 -18.57 22.54 7.64
CA GLY A 69 -18.75 22.08 6.25
C GLY A 69 -17.69 22.59 5.27
N SER A 70 -16.96 23.66 5.62
CA SER A 70 -16.00 24.31 4.71
C SER A 70 -14.64 23.61 4.65
N CYS A 71 -14.30 22.73 5.59
CA CYS A 71 -13.08 21.92 5.51
C CYS A 71 -13.26 20.67 4.62
N MET A 72 -14.49 20.21 4.40
CA MET A 72 -14.78 18.93 3.73
C MET A 72 -14.48 18.97 2.22
N PHE A 73 -14.56 20.15 1.58
CA PHE A 73 -14.33 20.34 0.14
C PHE A 73 -13.09 21.17 -0.19
N ARG A 74 -12.33 21.59 0.83
CA ARG A 74 -11.15 22.46 0.65
C ARG A 74 -9.84 21.79 1.06
N SER A 75 -9.83 20.46 1.20
CA SER A 75 -8.59 19.70 1.12
C SER A 75 -8.10 19.74 -0.33
N ARG A 76 -7.45 20.85 -0.67
CA ARG A 76 -6.65 21.00 -1.88
C ARG A 76 -5.73 19.76 -2.03
N PRO A 77 -5.52 19.21 -3.25
CA PRO A 77 -4.58 18.11 -3.49
C PRO A 77 -3.24 18.28 -2.77
N GLU A 78 -2.77 19.52 -2.65
CA GLU A 78 -1.58 19.95 -1.92
C GLU A 78 -1.58 19.49 -0.45
N ALA A 79 -2.72 19.49 0.23
CA ALA A 79 -2.84 19.02 1.61
C ALA A 79 -2.70 17.50 1.72
N LEU A 80 -3.21 16.75 0.73
CA LEU A 80 -3.04 15.30 0.65
C LEU A 80 -1.57 14.93 0.35
N PHE A 81 -0.92 15.63 -0.58
CA PHE A 81 0.51 15.48 -0.84
C PHE A 81 1.36 15.82 0.38
N LEU A 82 1.00 16.87 1.13
CA LEU A 82 1.70 17.23 2.36
C LEU A 82 1.58 16.14 3.43
N GLN A 83 0.40 15.52 3.57
CA GLN A 83 0.17 14.40 4.49
C GLN A 83 0.91 13.13 4.06
N THR A 84 1.14 12.94 2.76
CA THR A 84 1.96 11.86 2.23
C THR A 84 3.45 12.06 2.54
N LEU A 85 3.96 13.29 2.47
CA LEU A 85 5.40 13.57 2.64
C LEU A 85 5.83 13.85 4.07
N LEU A 86 4.96 14.46 4.86
CA LEU A 86 5.21 14.76 6.25
C LEU A 86 4.34 13.85 7.10
N PRO A 87 4.85 13.35 8.24
CA PRO A 87 4.07 12.52 9.16
C PRO A 87 3.01 13.33 9.91
N ILE A 88 2.36 14.32 9.29
CA ILE A 88 1.41 15.23 9.94
C ILE A 88 -0.02 14.71 9.75
N LYS A 89 -0.71 14.48 10.86
CA LYS A 89 -2.13 14.14 10.96
C LYS A 89 -2.98 15.41 10.74
N ARG A 90 -2.92 16.02 9.56
CA ARG A 90 -3.71 17.22 9.24
C ARG A 90 -5.20 16.91 8.99
N CYS A 91 -5.51 15.68 8.59
CA CYS A 91 -6.86 15.26 8.21
C CYS A 91 -7.24 13.89 8.80
N GLY A 92 -6.63 13.51 9.93
CA GLY A 92 -6.85 12.22 10.57
C GLY A 92 -7.82 12.29 11.74
N VAL A 93 -8.66 11.25 11.84
CA VAL A 93 -9.54 10.83 12.94
C VAL A 93 -9.34 11.62 14.25
N HIS A 94 -10.14 12.68 14.42
CA HIS A 94 -10.71 12.97 15.73
C HIS A 94 -11.61 11.76 16.08
N PRO A 95 -11.70 11.31 17.34
CA PRO A 95 -12.47 10.11 17.74
C PRO A 95 -13.95 10.09 17.31
N HIS A 96 -14.49 11.18 16.78
CA HIS A 96 -15.89 11.32 16.37
C HIS A 96 -16.11 11.49 14.86
N TRP A 97 -15.08 11.45 13.99
CA TRP A 97 -15.24 11.88 12.59
C TRP A 97 -14.80 10.89 11.50
N TRP A 98 -15.63 10.87 10.45
CA TRP A 98 -15.87 9.88 9.41
C TRP A 98 -14.96 10.06 8.18
N TYR A 99 -13.66 10.30 8.38
CA TYR A 99 -12.76 10.73 7.31
C TYR A 99 -12.09 9.60 6.51
N GLY A 100 -12.85 8.54 6.18
CA GLY A 100 -12.37 7.43 5.33
C GLY A 100 -11.87 7.89 3.95
N ALA A 101 -12.48 8.95 3.39
CA ALA A 101 -12.07 9.53 2.10
C ALA A 101 -10.64 10.07 2.08
N ASN A 102 -10.11 10.53 3.22
CA ASN A 102 -8.73 11.04 3.28
C ASN A 102 -7.70 9.91 3.14
N TYR A 103 -8.04 8.68 3.54
CA TYR A 103 -7.16 7.52 3.34
C TYR A 103 -7.06 7.13 1.88
N ALA A 104 -8.17 7.17 1.14
CA ALA A 104 -8.17 6.92 -0.30
C ALA A 104 -7.31 7.96 -1.07
N GLY A 105 -7.51 9.25 -0.77
CA GLY A 105 -6.71 10.32 -1.35
C GLY A 105 -5.23 10.25 -0.97
N TRP A 106 -4.94 9.88 0.28
CA TRP A 106 -3.58 9.62 0.75
C TRP A 106 -2.92 8.44 0.02
N PHE A 107 -3.64 7.32 -0.14
CA PHE A 107 -3.13 6.13 -0.83
C PHE A 107 -2.79 6.44 -2.29
N ALA A 108 -3.68 7.14 -3.00
CA ALA A 108 -3.42 7.59 -4.37
C ALA A 108 -2.19 8.51 -4.44
N SER A 109 -2.06 9.46 -3.51
CA SER A 109 -0.88 10.34 -3.42
C SER A 109 0.42 9.56 -3.15
N ALA A 110 0.39 8.57 -2.26
CA ALA A 110 1.53 7.70 -2.00
C ALA A 110 1.92 6.88 -3.25
N ALA A 111 0.93 6.36 -3.98
CA ALA A 111 1.16 5.66 -5.24
C ALA A 111 1.81 6.56 -6.30
N VAL A 112 1.37 7.81 -6.42
CA VAL A 112 1.99 8.81 -7.32
C VAL A 112 3.44 9.06 -6.92
N VAL A 113 3.74 9.26 -5.63
CA VAL A 113 5.11 9.44 -5.14
C VAL A 113 5.97 8.22 -5.48
N CYS A 114 5.49 6.99 -5.23
CA CYS A 114 6.21 5.77 -5.61
C CYS A 114 6.44 5.68 -7.13
N ALA A 115 5.46 6.03 -7.94
CA ALA A 115 5.56 6.03 -9.41
C ALA A 115 6.58 7.05 -9.92
N VAL A 116 6.62 8.26 -9.35
CA VAL A 116 7.61 9.29 -9.68
C VAL A 116 9.03 8.85 -9.26
N CYS A 117 9.16 8.20 -8.10
CA CYS A 117 10.43 7.67 -7.63
C CYS A 117 10.90 6.46 -8.46
N PHE A 118 9.98 5.69 -9.05
CA PHE A 118 10.27 4.38 -9.68
C PHE A 118 11.50 4.37 -10.60
N PRO A 119 11.74 5.32 -11.53
CA PRO A 119 12.92 5.29 -12.38
C PRO A 119 14.24 5.31 -11.58
N MET A 120 14.30 6.12 -10.52
CA MET A 120 15.47 6.16 -9.64
C MET A 120 15.63 4.84 -8.87
N LEU A 121 14.54 4.34 -8.29
CA LEU A 121 14.55 3.10 -7.51
C LEU A 121 14.93 1.90 -8.39
N TYR A 122 14.43 1.86 -9.62
CA TYR A 122 14.70 0.82 -10.60
C TYR A 122 16.18 0.79 -11.00
N ASN A 123 16.79 1.96 -11.14
CA ASN A 123 18.21 2.08 -11.47
C ASN A 123 19.13 1.75 -10.29
N ALA A 124 18.68 1.94 -9.05
CA ALA A 124 19.44 1.62 -7.83
C ALA A 124 19.47 0.11 -7.48
N ARG A 125 18.75 -0.74 -8.23
CA ARG A 125 18.67 -2.18 -7.94
C ARG A 125 20.03 -2.88 -8.10
N PRO A 126 20.34 -3.89 -7.26
CA PRO A 126 21.54 -4.67 -7.42
C PRO A 126 21.48 -5.44 -8.76
N ARG A 127 22.61 -5.52 -9.46
CA ARG A 127 22.73 -6.28 -10.73
C ARG A 127 23.60 -7.53 -10.59
N ARG A 128 23.95 -7.91 -9.35
CA ARG A 128 24.90 -8.97 -9.02
C ARG A 128 24.23 -10.35 -8.81
N GLY A 129 23.05 -10.56 -9.39
CA GLY A 129 22.30 -11.82 -9.34
C GLY A 129 21.46 -12.03 -8.06
N TRP A 130 20.81 -13.19 -7.99
CA TRP A 130 19.72 -13.46 -7.04
C TRP A 130 20.14 -13.39 -5.57
N GLN A 131 21.39 -13.75 -5.24
CA GLN A 131 21.89 -13.69 -3.87
C GLN A 131 21.96 -12.25 -3.36
N ALA A 132 22.49 -11.34 -4.19
CA ALA A 132 22.54 -9.91 -3.86
C ALA A 132 21.12 -9.35 -3.74
N THR A 133 20.22 -9.71 -4.67
CA THR A 133 18.80 -9.32 -4.62
C THR A 133 18.11 -9.82 -3.34
N ALA A 134 18.34 -11.08 -2.94
CA ALA A 134 17.78 -11.66 -1.73
C ALA A 134 18.31 -10.98 -0.46
N MET A 135 19.61 -10.66 -0.40
CA MET A 135 20.19 -9.93 0.74
C MET A 135 19.63 -8.51 0.87
N VAL A 136 19.53 -7.78 -0.25
CA VAL A 136 18.95 -6.44 -0.25
C VAL A 136 17.46 -6.48 0.11
N LEU A 137 16.72 -7.45 -0.43
CA LEU A 137 15.33 -7.68 -0.05
C LEU A 137 15.19 -7.93 1.45
N LEU A 138 16.02 -8.81 2.02
CA LEU A 138 16.02 -9.09 3.46
C LEU A 138 16.27 -7.81 4.26
N ALA A 139 17.26 -7.01 3.88
CA ALA A 139 17.54 -5.74 4.55
C ALA A 139 16.36 -4.76 4.47
N VAL A 140 15.69 -4.65 3.31
CA VAL A 140 14.48 -3.83 3.15
C VAL A 140 13.36 -4.33 4.06
N LEU A 141 13.12 -5.65 4.11
CA LEU A 141 12.10 -6.24 4.96
C LEU A 141 12.41 -6.05 6.45
N THR A 142 13.67 -6.19 6.86
CA THR A 142 14.10 -5.90 8.23
C THR A 142 13.87 -4.44 8.59
N PHE A 143 14.15 -3.51 7.67
CA PHE A 143 13.88 -2.10 7.89
C PHE A 143 12.36 -1.83 7.99
N CYS A 144 11.55 -2.41 7.10
CA CYS A 144 10.08 -2.35 7.19
C CYS A 144 9.57 -2.91 8.53
N ALA A 145 10.15 -3.99 9.05
CA ALA A 145 9.79 -4.51 10.36
C ALA A 145 10.23 -3.57 11.49
N SER A 146 11.38 -2.90 11.34
CA SER A 146 11.88 -1.95 12.33
C SER A 146 11.02 -0.69 12.46
N THR A 147 10.26 -0.28 11.43
CA THR A 147 9.33 0.85 11.53
C THR A 147 8.20 0.57 12.52
N ARG A 148 7.79 -0.69 12.66
CA ARG A 148 6.87 -1.11 13.71
C ARG A 148 7.50 -0.99 15.09
N TRP A 149 8.74 -1.46 15.24
CA TRP A 149 9.46 -1.33 16.51
C TRP A 149 9.63 0.15 16.91
N MET A 150 9.97 1.01 15.95
CA MET A 150 10.04 2.46 16.16
C MET A 150 8.69 3.03 16.58
N ARG A 151 7.60 2.60 15.95
CA ARG A 151 6.23 3.02 16.33
C ARG A 151 5.87 2.64 17.76
N SER A 152 6.30 1.48 18.25
CA SER A 152 5.94 1.02 19.59
C SER A 152 6.82 1.59 20.72
N HIS A 153 8.02 2.09 20.41
CA HIS A 153 8.99 2.56 21.42
C HIS A 153 9.26 4.07 21.38
N ILE A 154 9.11 4.68 20.21
CA ILE A 154 9.20 6.13 20.09
C ILE A 154 7.76 6.63 20.15
N ASP A 155 7.45 7.36 21.21
CA ASP A 155 6.14 7.95 21.50
C ASP A 155 5.83 9.11 20.51
N LEU A 156 5.99 8.83 19.21
CA LEU A 156 5.73 9.72 18.08
C LEU A 156 4.23 9.98 17.89
N TYR A 157 3.40 9.58 18.85
CA TYR A 157 2.02 10.03 19.00
C TYR A 157 1.92 11.34 19.78
N VAL A 158 3.00 12.14 19.85
CA VAL A 158 2.88 13.57 20.13
C VAL A 158 1.79 14.13 19.21
N GLU A 159 0.77 14.74 19.81
CA GLU A 159 -0.51 15.11 19.19
C GLU A 159 -0.33 15.71 17.79
N GLY A 160 -0.54 14.89 16.77
CA GLY A 160 -0.47 15.33 15.37
C GLY A 160 0.53 14.62 14.49
N LEU A 161 1.35 13.70 15.00
CA LEU A 161 2.22 12.86 14.16
C LEU A 161 1.62 11.46 13.90
N ASN A 162 1.68 10.99 12.65
CA ASN A 162 1.22 9.65 12.27
C ASN A 162 2.13 9.05 11.19
N ILE A 163 3.00 8.11 11.62
CA ILE A 163 3.95 7.40 10.75
C ILE A 163 3.23 6.54 9.70
N TYR A 164 2.02 6.05 10.00
CA TYR A 164 1.28 5.18 9.06
C TYR A 164 0.98 5.87 7.73
N VAL A 165 0.67 7.17 7.79
CA VAL A 165 0.39 8.01 6.60
C VAL A 165 1.66 8.61 6.01
N TRP A 166 2.83 8.34 6.58
CA TRP A 166 4.09 8.83 6.05
C TRP A 166 4.54 7.92 4.90
N ALA A 167 4.65 8.47 3.69
CA ALA A 167 5.00 7.70 2.49
C ALA A 167 6.44 7.19 2.42
N PRO A 168 7.47 7.82 3.00
CA PRO A 168 8.84 7.31 2.94
C PRO A 168 8.98 5.85 3.43
N PRO A 169 8.38 5.42 4.56
CA PRO A 169 8.26 4.01 4.88
C PRO A 169 7.59 3.17 3.77
N ARG A 170 6.55 3.68 3.12
CA ARG A 170 5.81 2.96 2.04
C ARG A 170 6.66 2.76 0.79
N VAL A 171 7.60 3.67 0.51
CA VAL A 171 8.59 3.49 -0.56
C VAL A 171 9.38 2.20 -0.34
N LEU A 172 9.64 1.79 0.91
CA LEU A 172 10.34 0.53 1.20
C LEU A 172 9.49 -0.71 0.91
N GLN A 173 8.18 -0.65 1.14
CA GLN A 173 7.26 -1.73 0.71
C GLN A 173 7.25 -1.85 -0.81
N PHE A 174 7.27 -0.71 -1.50
CA PHE A 174 7.38 -0.67 -2.96
C PHE A 174 8.72 -1.28 -3.44
N PHE A 175 9.84 -0.98 -2.78
CA PHE A 175 11.12 -1.63 -3.03
C PHE A 175 11.07 -3.15 -2.81
N ALA A 176 10.45 -3.59 -1.71
CA ALA A 176 10.30 -5.02 -1.43
C ALA A 176 9.60 -5.72 -2.60
N GLY A 177 8.48 -5.16 -3.09
CA GLY A 177 7.78 -5.67 -4.27
C GLY A 177 8.67 -5.73 -5.52
N MET A 178 9.46 -4.69 -5.80
CA MET A 178 10.41 -4.67 -6.91
C MET A 178 11.48 -5.78 -6.78
N PHE A 179 12.01 -6.00 -5.57
CA PHE A 179 13.02 -7.03 -5.33
C PHE A 179 12.44 -8.44 -5.33
N PHE A 180 11.21 -8.66 -4.86
CA PHE A 180 10.51 -9.94 -5.05
C PHE A 180 10.35 -10.26 -6.54
N ALA A 181 9.91 -9.29 -7.34
CA ALA A 181 9.77 -9.46 -8.79
C ALA A 181 11.13 -9.71 -9.50
N GLN A 182 12.19 -9.05 -9.04
CA GLN A 182 13.55 -9.31 -9.55
C GLN A 182 14.05 -10.69 -9.14
N LEU A 183 13.83 -11.08 -7.88
CA LEU A 183 14.22 -12.38 -7.35
C LEU A 183 13.55 -13.52 -8.14
N ALA A 184 12.25 -13.39 -8.47
CA ALA A 184 11.54 -14.34 -9.32
C ALA A 184 12.26 -14.59 -10.66
N LYS A 185 12.86 -13.54 -11.25
CA LYS A 185 13.57 -13.61 -12.53
C LYS A 185 14.97 -14.20 -12.40
N GLU A 186 15.68 -13.84 -11.34
CA GLU A 186 17.09 -14.19 -11.14
C GLU A 186 17.31 -15.55 -10.47
N LEU A 187 16.27 -16.12 -9.84
CA LEU A 187 16.36 -17.44 -9.22
C LEU A 187 16.88 -18.49 -10.21
N PRO A 188 17.75 -19.41 -9.77
CA PRO A 188 18.24 -20.49 -10.61
C PRO A 188 17.10 -21.44 -10.98
N GLU A 189 17.21 -22.08 -12.14
CA GLU A 189 16.13 -22.88 -12.73
C GLU A 189 15.62 -24.02 -11.83
N HIS A 190 16.51 -24.66 -11.06
CA HIS A 190 16.13 -25.72 -10.12
C HIS A 190 15.22 -25.19 -8.99
N LEU A 191 15.43 -23.95 -8.52
CA LEU A 191 14.56 -23.31 -7.53
C LEU A 191 13.26 -22.82 -8.17
N LYS A 192 13.31 -22.29 -9.40
CA LYS A 192 12.09 -21.86 -10.11
C LYS A 192 11.12 -23.02 -10.30
N SER A 193 11.63 -24.19 -10.69
CA SER A 193 10.80 -25.39 -10.89
C SER A 193 10.53 -26.21 -9.63
N TRP A 194 10.75 -25.65 -8.43
CA TRP A 194 10.51 -26.36 -7.19
C TRP A 194 8.99 -26.57 -6.97
N PRO A 195 8.49 -27.80 -6.79
CA PRO A 195 7.06 -28.07 -6.64
C PRO A 195 6.45 -27.56 -5.33
N GLY A 196 7.25 -26.98 -4.42
CA GLY A 196 6.78 -26.42 -3.15
C GLY A 196 6.15 -25.03 -3.24
N TRP A 197 6.32 -24.29 -4.34
CA TRP A 197 5.78 -22.93 -4.48
C TRP A 197 4.26 -22.80 -4.28
N PRO A 198 3.42 -23.70 -4.83
CA PRO A 198 1.98 -23.67 -4.58
C PRO A 198 1.64 -23.75 -3.09
N GLY A 199 2.32 -24.63 -2.34
CA GLY A 199 2.13 -24.78 -0.89
C GLY A 199 2.56 -23.53 -0.11
N ILE A 200 3.63 -22.86 -0.54
CA ILE A 200 4.05 -21.57 0.04
C ILE A 200 3.00 -20.49 -0.22
N SER A 201 2.41 -20.46 -1.42
CA SER A 201 1.35 -19.52 -1.74
C SER A 201 0.15 -19.66 -0.79
N ASP A 202 -0.36 -20.88 -0.64
CA ASP A 202 -1.49 -21.17 0.26
C ASP A 202 -1.14 -20.86 1.72
N LEU A 203 0.08 -21.21 2.16
CA LEU A 203 0.54 -20.92 3.51
C LEU A 203 0.60 -19.40 3.77
N CYS A 204 1.09 -18.62 2.82
CA CYS A 204 1.13 -17.15 2.94
C CYS A 204 -0.27 -16.55 3.04
N LEU A 205 -1.21 -17.01 2.21
CA LEU A 205 -2.61 -16.57 2.29
C LEU A 205 -3.24 -16.94 3.62
N GLY A 206 -3.08 -18.18 4.07
CA GLY A 206 -3.58 -18.63 5.37
C GLY A 206 -3.00 -17.82 6.53
N MET A 207 -1.69 -17.56 6.51
CA MET A 207 -1.04 -16.68 7.50
C MET A 207 -1.59 -15.25 7.46
N ALA A 208 -1.82 -14.69 6.27
CA ALA A 208 -2.39 -13.35 6.14
C ALA A 208 -3.79 -13.29 6.78
N PHE A 209 -4.65 -14.29 6.55
CA PHE A 209 -5.96 -14.38 7.18
C PHE A 209 -5.85 -14.46 8.71
N VAL A 210 -5.00 -15.34 9.24
CA VAL A 210 -4.79 -15.48 10.70
C VAL A 210 -4.29 -14.18 11.31
N VAL A 211 -3.33 -13.51 10.68
CA VAL A 211 -2.80 -12.23 11.17
C VAL A 211 -3.89 -11.17 11.20
N VAL A 212 -4.70 -11.04 10.14
CA VAL A 212 -5.79 -10.06 10.10
C VAL A 212 -6.84 -10.36 11.19
N ASP A 213 -7.29 -11.60 11.30
CA ASP A 213 -8.32 -12.02 12.26
C ASP A 213 -7.90 -11.85 13.73
N THR A 214 -6.67 -12.25 14.06
CA THR A 214 -6.12 -12.14 15.43
C THR A 214 -5.86 -10.69 15.86
N SER A 215 -5.66 -9.80 14.89
CA SER A 215 -5.37 -8.40 15.18
C SER A 215 -6.61 -7.58 15.51
N ASP A 216 -7.76 -7.94 14.95
CA ASP A 216 -9.05 -7.31 15.27
C ASP A 216 -9.53 -7.66 16.70
N SER A 217 -9.04 -8.77 17.26
CA SER A 217 -9.57 -9.36 18.49
C SER A 217 -8.66 -9.24 19.72
N ALA A 218 -7.33 -9.17 19.57
CA ALA A 218 -6.42 -9.18 20.73
C ALA A 218 -5.26 -8.18 20.67
N MET A 219 -4.74 -7.86 19.48
CA MET A 219 -3.57 -7.00 19.32
C MET A 219 -3.62 -6.17 18.03
N PRO A 220 -4.25 -4.98 18.04
CA PRO A 220 -4.35 -4.13 16.84
C PRO A 220 -3.00 -3.69 16.26
N THR A 221 -1.89 -3.92 16.97
CA THR A 221 -0.53 -3.69 16.50
C THR A 221 0.00 -4.79 15.58
N LEU A 222 -0.63 -5.98 15.51
CA LEU A 222 -0.20 -7.09 14.65
C LEU A 222 -0.67 -6.95 13.18
N ALA A 223 -1.82 -6.32 12.91
CA ALA A 223 -2.40 -6.15 11.57
C ALA A 223 -1.78 -5.00 10.76
N GLU A 224 -0.65 -4.46 11.20
CA GLU A 224 -0.03 -3.38 10.46
C GLU A 224 0.57 -3.90 9.14
N ASP A 225 0.26 -3.20 8.05
CA ASP A 225 0.69 -3.53 6.68
C ASP A 225 2.18 -3.86 6.54
N TRP A 226 3.03 -3.34 7.43
CA TRP A 226 4.46 -3.62 7.52
C TRP A 226 4.76 -5.11 7.70
N PHE A 227 3.97 -5.80 8.53
CA PHE A 227 4.12 -7.23 8.81
C PHE A 227 3.55 -8.09 7.67
N LEU A 228 2.49 -7.61 7.01
CA LEU A 228 1.89 -8.28 5.87
C LEU A 228 2.73 -8.16 4.60
N THR A 229 3.61 -7.18 4.49
CA THR A 229 4.49 -6.95 3.33
C THR A 229 5.31 -8.19 2.93
N PRO A 230 6.11 -8.82 3.83
CA PRO A 230 6.83 -10.05 3.48
C PRO A 230 5.91 -11.21 3.09
N ILE A 231 4.73 -11.32 3.73
CA ILE A 231 3.76 -12.38 3.47
C ILE A 231 3.18 -12.23 2.06
N PHE A 232 2.67 -11.04 1.72
CA PHE A 232 2.13 -10.77 0.38
C PHE A 232 3.22 -10.78 -0.70
N GLY A 233 4.43 -10.32 -0.39
CA GLY A 233 5.56 -10.39 -1.31
C GLY A 233 5.98 -11.82 -1.62
N LEU A 234 6.02 -12.69 -0.61
CA LEU A 234 6.33 -14.11 -0.79
C LEU A 234 5.20 -14.85 -1.53
N HIS A 235 3.94 -14.52 -1.25
CA HIS A 235 2.79 -15.00 -2.01
C HIS A 235 2.89 -14.60 -3.49
N ALA A 236 3.17 -13.33 -3.80
CA ALA A 236 3.32 -12.87 -5.18
C ALA A 236 4.50 -13.56 -5.89
N LEU A 237 5.63 -13.74 -5.19
CA LEU A 237 6.77 -14.50 -5.69
C LEU A 237 6.38 -15.96 -6.02
N SER A 238 5.69 -16.64 -5.10
CA SER A 238 5.32 -18.05 -5.28
C SER A 238 4.30 -18.24 -6.40
N CYS A 239 3.31 -17.36 -6.53
CA CYS A 239 2.39 -17.35 -7.67
C CYS A 239 3.14 -17.13 -8.99
N SER A 240 4.04 -16.14 -9.06
CA SER A 240 4.82 -15.86 -10.28
C SER A 240 5.67 -17.06 -10.72
N LEU A 241 6.30 -17.76 -9.78
CA LEU A 241 7.12 -18.94 -10.07
C LEU A 241 6.29 -20.17 -10.45
N THR A 242 5.11 -20.31 -9.83
CA THR A 242 4.14 -21.37 -10.18
C THR A 242 3.65 -21.18 -11.62
N GLU A 243 3.20 -19.97 -11.98
CA GLU A 243 2.77 -19.66 -13.35
C GLU A 243 3.88 -19.84 -14.37
N SER A 244 5.10 -19.38 -14.06
CA SER A 244 6.26 -19.56 -14.93
C SER A 244 6.64 -21.03 -15.14
N SER A 245 6.30 -21.90 -14.19
CA SER A 245 6.54 -23.34 -14.28
C SER A 245 5.42 -24.06 -15.04
N LEU A 246 4.17 -23.67 -14.82
CA LEU A 246 2.99 -24.21 -15.53
C LEU A 246 2.99 -23.87 -17.01
N ALA A 247 3.53 -22.69 -17.38
CA ALA A 247 3.65 -22.27 -18.77
C ALA A 247 4.70 -23.09 -19.57
N ARG A 248 5.48 -23.97 -18.92
CA ARG A 248 6.49 -24.80 -19.61
C ARG A 248 5.86 -26.10 -20.12
N PRO A 249 5.96 -26.38 -21.43
CA PRO A 249 5.32 -27.56 -22.03
C PRO A 249 5.87 -28.88 -21.47
N ASP A 250 7.14 -28.93 -21.08
CA ASP A 250 7.81 -30.18 -20.69
C ASP A 250 7.55 -30.60 -19.23
N LYS A 251 6.89 -29.76 -18.42
CA LYS A 251 6.72 -29.98 -16.97
C LYS A 251 5.29 -29.81 -16.46
N SER A 252 4.32 -29.64 -17.37
CA SER A 252 2.94 -29.32 -17.00
C SER A 252 2.18 -30.48 -16.33
N GLY A 253 2.68 -31.72 -16.40
CA GLY A 253 1.97 -32.91 -15.92
C GLY A 253 1.89 -33.05 -14.39
N ASP A 254 2.90 -32.57 -13.66
CA ASP A 254 3.05 -32.89 -12.22
C ASP A 254 2.79 -31.69 -11.28
N LEU A 255 2.79 -30.47 -11.80
CA LEU A 255 2.60 -29.25 -11.01
C LEU A 255 1.12 -28.87 -10.96
N LYS A 256 0.57 -28.75 -9.75
CA LYS A 256 -0.78 -28.25 -9.49
C LYS A 256 -0.71 -26.91 -8.76
N ARG A 257 -1.61 -25.99 -9.09
CA ARG A 257 -1.79 -24.74 -8.32
C ARG A 257 -2.24 -25.07 -6.88
N GLY A 258 -1.99 -24.13 -5.97
CA GLY A 258 -2.47 -24.21 -4.59
C GLY A 258 -4.00 -24.17 -4.55
N TYR A 259 -4.62 -24.67 -3.49
CA TYR A 259 -6.08 -24.69 -3.37
C TYR A 259 -6.63 -23.26 -3.21
N LEU A 260 -5.99 -22.44 -2.37
CA LEU A 260 -6.40 -21.05 -2.17
C LEU A 260 -6.05 -20.21 -3.39
N ASP A 261 -4.86 -20.43 -3.96
CA ASP A 261 -4.47 -19.79 -5.22
C ASP A 261 -5.46 -20.10 -6.37
N THR A 262 -5.91 -21.34 -6.49
CA THR A 262 -6.94 -21.74 -7.48
C THR A 262 -8.28 -21.06 -7.22
N LEU A 263 -8.70 -20.99 -5.95
CA LEU A 263 -9.94 -20.32 -5.57
C LEU A 263 -9.88 -18.82 -5.90
N LEU A 264 -8.80 -18.14 -5.50
CA LEU A 264 -8.61 -16.70 -5.68
C LEU A 264 -8.33 -16.31 -7.13
N SER A 265 -7.77 -17.21 -7.93
CA SER A 265 -7.60 -17.04 -9.38
C SER A 265 -8.83 -17.42 -10.20
N SER A 266 -9.97 -17.71 -9.55
CA SER A 266 -11.23 -17.94 -10.27
C SER A 266 -11.61 -16.70 -11.09
N HIS A 267 -12.12 -16.92 -12.30
CA HIS A 267 -12.53 -15.85 -13.21
C HIS A 267 -13.46 -14.84 -12.54
N LEU A 268 -14.40 -15.31 -11.71
CA LEU A 268 -15.33 -14.43 -10.99
C LEU A 268 -14.61 -13.46 -10.05
N LEU A 269 -13.60 -13.92 -9.32
CA LEU A 269 -12.83 -13.08 -8.40
C LEU A 269 -11.87 -12.15 -9.14
N VAL A 270 -11.24 -12.64 -10.20
CA VAL A 270 -10.36 -11.82 -11.06
C VAL A 270 -11.17 -10.70 -11.74
N ASP A 271 -12.35 -11.02 -12.29
CA ASP A 271 -13.24 -10.04 -12.90
C ASP A 271 -13.80 -9.06 -11.85
N ALA A 272 -14.01 -9.52 -10.62
CA ALA A 272 -14.39 -8.64 -9.52
C ALA A 272 -13.24 -7.71 -9.11
N ALA A 273 -11.98 -8.16 -9.17
CA ALA A 273 -10.82 -7.43 -8.68
C ALA A 273 -10.66 -6.02 -9.31
N GLN A 274 -11.15 -5.80 -10.52
CA GLN A 274 -11.17 -4.45 -11.15
C GLN A 274 -11.96 -3.41 -10.35
N TYR A 275 -12.88 -3.85 -9.48
CA TYR A 275 -13.71 -3.00 -8.61
C TYR A 275 -13.16 -2.88 -7.18
N SER A 276 -12.01 -3.49 -6.89
CA SER A 276 -11.42 -3.54 -5.54
C SER A 276 -11.14 -2.14 -4.96
N PHE A 277 -10.76 -1.18 -5.80
CA PHE A 277 -10.54 0.19 -5.34
C PHE A 277 -11.84 0.89 -4.90
N GLY A 278 -12.91 0.73 -5.68
CA GLY A 278 -14.23 1.25 -5.34
C GLY A 278 -14.79 0.60 -4.07
N GLU A 279 -14.60 -0.72 -3.94
CA GLU A 279 -14.93 -1.47 -2.72
C GLU A 279 -14.17 -0.91 -1.51
N TYR A 280 -12.85 -0.74 -1.62
CA TYR A 280 -11.99 -0.22 -0.55
C TYR A 280 -12.44 1.17 -0.06
N ILE A 281 -12.75 2.09 -0.98
CA ILE A 281 -13.22 3.45 -0.61
C ILE A 281 -14.56 3.39 0.11
N LEU A 282 -15.46 2.52 -0.37
CA LEU A 282 -16.83 2.44 0.13
C LEU A 282 -16.98 1.52 1.34
N GLN A 283 -15.94 0.77 1.71
CA GLN A 283 -15.98 -0.19 2.79
C GLN A 283 -16.44 0.44 4.12
N SER A 284 -15.87 1.59 4.48
CA SER A 284 -16.22 2.31 5.71
C SER A 284 -17.63 2.90 5.70
N PRO A 285 -18.04 3.71 4.70
CA PRO A 285 -19.40 4.28 4.68
C PRO A 285 -20.47 3.19 4.57
N VAL A 286 -20.27 2.15 3.75
CA VAL A 286 -21.23 1.03 3.63
C VAL A 286 -21.38 0.31 4.97
N ARG A 287 -20.27 -0.04 5.64
CA ARG A 287 -20.31 -0.66 6.97
C ARG A 287 -21.15 0.16 7.94
N LEU A 288 -20.89 1.47 8.03
CA LEU A 288 -21.60 2.35 8.95
C LEU A 288 -23.09 2.48 8.61
N SER A 289 -23.44 2.61 7.32
CA SER A 289 -24.83 2.66 6.89
C SER A 289 -25.60 1.40 7.26
N ILE A 290 -25.00 0.21 7.06
CA ILE A 290 -25.67 -1.05 7.40
C ILE A 290 -25.77 -1.21 8.93
N THR A 291 -24.72 -0.89 9.68
CA THR A 291 -24.77 -0.94 11.15
C THR A 291 -25.85 -0.01 11.70
N TYR A 292 -25.95 1.22 11.19
CA TYR A 292 -26.99 2.17 11.60
C TYR A 292 -28.39 1.68 11.25
N LEU A 293 -28.58 1.10 10.05
CA LEU A 293 -29.84 0.52 9.62
C LEU A 293 -30.29 -0.61 10.57
N LEU A 294 -29.40 -1.55 10.89
CA LEU A 294 -29.71 -2.66 11.80
C LEU A 294 -30.01 -2.19 13.22
N GLN A 295 -29.30 -1.17 13.69
CA GLN A 295 -29.57 -0.55 14.99
C GLN A 295 -30.96 0.10 15.02
N CYS A 296 -31.36 0.80 13.95
CA CYS A 296 -32.71 1.37 13.83
C CYS A 296 -33.80 0.28 13.82
N LEU A 297 -33.51 -0.88 13.24
CA LEU A 297 -34.42 -2.03 13.19
C LEU A 297 -34.41 -2.89 14.46
N SER A 298 -33.61 -2.53 15.48
CA SER A 298 -33.44 -3.31 16.72
C SER A 298 -33.06 -4.78 16.48
N MET A 299 -32.36 -5.06 15.37
CA MET A 299 -31.91 -6.41 15.04
C MET A 299 -30.51 -6.65 15.63
N SER A 300 -30.32 -7.80 16.28
CA SER A 300 -28.97 -8.24 16.66
C SER A 300 -28.16 -8.56 15.40
N LEU A 301 -26.86 -8.28 15.43
CA LEU A 301 -25.95 -8.59 14.32
C LEU A 301 -25.75 -10.11 14.25
N PRO A 302 -26.29 -10.81 13.23
CA PRO A 302 -26.04 -12.24 13.09
C PRO A 302 -24.55 -12.47 12.79
N ALA A 303 -24.02 -13.65 13.12
CA ALA A 303 -22.64 -14.02 12.76
C ALA A 303 -22.36 -13.96 11.25
N ALA A 304 -23.39 -14.09 10.41
CA ALA A 304 -23.30 -13.93 8.95
C ALA A 304 -23.23 -12.45 8.47
N PHE A 305 -23.28 -11.48 9.39
CA PHE A 305 -23.26 -10.05 9.07
C PHE A 305 -22.04 -9.64 8.24
N TRP A 306 -20.87 -10.21 8.51
CA TRP A 306 -19.65 -9.88 7.76
C TRP A 306 -19.75 -10.26 6.28
N ILE A 307 -20.46 -11.34 5.93
CA ILE A 307 -20.67 -11.77 4.53
C ILE A 307 -21.56 -10.75 3.81
N MET A 308 -22.66 -10.35 4.44
CA MET A 308 -23.56 -9.32 3.90
C MET A 308 -22.82 -8.00 3.72
N GLN A 309 -22.01 -7.62 4.70
CA GLN A 309 -21.22 -6.40 4.64
C GLN A 309 -20.22 -6.46 3.49
N LEU A 310 -19.46 -7.55 3.37
CA LEU A 310 -18.52 -7.78 2.27
C LEU A 310 -19.23 -7.69 0.92
N ALA A 311 -20.33 -8.42 0.75
CA ALA A 311 -21.12 -8.40 -0.49
C ALA A 311 -21.64 -6.99 -0.81
N SER A 312 -22.12 -6.26 0.19
CA SER A 312 -22.62 -4.89 0.02
C SER A 312 -21.52 -3.92 -0.37
N CYS A 313 -20.31 -4.03 0.22
CA CYS A 313 -19.16 -3.22 -0.16
C CYS A 313 -18.77 -3.48 -1.63
N TRP A 314 -18.72 -4.74 -2.05
CA TRP A 314 -18.44 -5.11 -3.44
C TRP A 314 -19.50 -4.59 -4.40
N ILE A 315 -20.79 -4.72 -4.08
CA ILE A 315 -21.89 -4.20 -4.91
C ILE A 315 -21.80 -2.68 -5.03
N ALA A 316 -21.57 -1.99 -3.92
CA ALA A 316 -21.43 -0.54 -3.91
C ALA A 316 -20.19 -0.09 -4.70
N GLY A 317 -19.06 -0.78 -4.55
CA GLY A 317 -17.83 -0.55 -5.32
C GLY A 317 -18.04 -0.73 -6.82
N MET A 318 -18.69 -1.82 -7.23
CA MET A 318 -19.07 -2.06 -8.63
C MET A 318 -19.97 -0.96 -9.19
N ALA A 319 -20.96 -0.53 -8.41
CA ALA A 319 -21.87 0.54 -8.81
C ALA A 319 -21.12 1.88 -8.96
N LEU A 320 -20.24 2.22 -8.03
CA LEU A 320 -19.41 3.42 -8.10
C LEU A 320 -18.57 3.44 -9.38
N THR A 321 -17.83 2.37 -9.65
CA THR A 321 -16.99 2.30 -10.86
C THR A 321 -17.80 2.36 -12.14
N LYS A 322 -18.90 1.60 -12.25
CA LYS A 322 -19.70 1.54 -13.48
C LYS A 322 -20.48 2.81 -13.76
N PHE A 323 -21.11 3.39 -12.74
CA PHE A 323 -22.03 4.52 -12.93
C PHE A 323 -21.36 5.88 -12.75
N VAL A 324 -20.31 5.98 -11.94
CA VAL A 324 -19.63 7.25 -11.65
C VAL A 324 -18.31 7.33 -12.39
N GLU A 325 -17.35 6.43 -12.10
CA GLU A 325 -15.98 6.55 -12.63
C GLU A 325 -15.96 6.42 -14.16
N ASN A 326 -16.62 5.41 -14.72
CA ASN A 326 -16.71 5.21 -16.17
C ASN A 326 -17.48 6.31 -16.89
N LEU A 327 -18.45 6.94 -16.22
CA LEU A 327 -19.17 8.08 -16.79
C LEU A 327 -18.25 9.30 -16.85
N VAL A 328 -17.58 9.62 -15.74
CA VAL A 328 -16.63 10.74 -15.66
C VAL A 328 -15.48 10.57 -16.64
N ALA A 329 -14.90 9.36 -16.75
CA ALA A 329 -13.83 9.05 -17.69
C ALA A 329 -14.25 9.28 -19.15
N ARG A 330 -15.48 8.87 -19.53
CA ARG A 330 -16.03 9.11 -20.86
C ARG A 330 -16.23 10.59 -21.15
N VAL A 331 -16.76 11.35 -20.19
CA VAL A 331 -16.94 12.80 -20.32
C VAL A 331 -15.59 13.50 -20.49
N ILE A 332 -14.60 13.19 -19.66
CA ILE A 332 -13.25 13.76 -19.76
C ILE A 332 -12.62 13.44 -21.10
N SER A 333 -12.67 12.17 -21.54
CA SER A 333 -12.10 11.75 -22.82
C SER A 333 -12.74 12.49 -23.99
N SER A 334 -14.07 12.67 -23.95
CA SER A 334 -14.80 13.42 -24.98
C SER A 334 -14.39 14.89 -25.02
N LEU A 335 -14.18 15.52 -23.85
CA LEU A 335 -13.73 16.90 -23.75
C LEU A 335 -12.28 17.10 -24.23
N LEU A 336 -11.40 16.14 -23.97
CA LEU A 336 -10.01 16.18 -24.45
C LEU A 336 -9.95 16.02 -25.97
N ASN A 337 -10.72 15.08 -26.53
CA ASN A 337 -10.78 14.86 -27.97
C ASN A 337 -11.42 16.03 -28.73
N ALA A 338 -12.39 16.74 -28.12
CA ALA A 338 -12.97 17.94 -28.72
C ALA A 338 -12.02 19.15 -28.77
N ARG A 339 -10.90 19.10 -28.03
CA ARG A 339 -9.87 20.16 -27.99
C ARG A 339 -8.65 19.87 -28.87
N ALA A 340 -8.47 18.62 -29.30
CA ALA A 340 -7.37 18.18 -30.15
C ALA A 340 -7.68 18.44 -31.63
#